data_AF-Q225Z2-F1
#
_entry.id   AF-Q225Z2-F1
#
_cell.length_a   1.000
_cell.length_b   1.000
_cell.length_c   1.000
_cell.angle_alpha   90.00
_cell.angle_beta   90.00
_cell.angle_gamma   90.00
#
_symmetry.space_group_name_H-M   'P 1'
#
loop_
_entity.id
_entity.type
_entity.pdbx_description
1 polymer ?
#
loop_
_entity_poly.entity_id
_entity_poly.type
_entity_poly.pdbx_seq_one_letter_code
_entity_poly.pdbx_strand_id
1 'polypeptide(L)' 'YNELGADGAKNIGMSLEKCQNITSLNLSLSDNKLDADGAKNIGMSLEQCQNITSLNLYL' A
#
# COMPACT_ATOMS: atom_id res chain seq x y z
N TYR A 1 -12.11 -9.83 5.08
CA TYR A 1 -12.90 -8.67 4.63
C TYR A 1 -12.69 -7.52 5.58
N ASN A 2 -11.89 -6.55 5.15
CA ASN A 2 -11.79 -5.25 5.81
C ASN A 2 -12.28 -4.24 4.79
N GLU A 3 -13.39 -3.55 5.04
CA GLU A 3 -13.93 -2.60 4.06
C GLU A 3 -13.21 -1.25 4.15
N LEU A 4 -11.91 -1.25 3.86
CA LEU A 4 -11.07 -0.07 3.97
C LEU A 4 -11.52 1.07 3.04
N GLY A 5 -11.93 0.71 1.82
CA GLY A 5 -12.29 1.70 0.80
C GLY A 5 -11.15 2.66 0.45
N ALA A 6 -11.50 3.77 -0.19
CA ALA A 6 -10.54 4.79 -0.63
C ALA A 6 -9.73 5.40 0.52
N ASP A 7 -10.41 5.74 1.63
CA ASP A 7 -9.77 6.39 2.78
C ASP A 7 -8.81 5.46 3.53
N GLY A 8 -9.17 4.18 3.65
CA GLY A 8 -8.29 3.19 4.24
C GLY A 8 -7.04 2.96 3.38
N ALA A 9 -7.19 2.90 2.05
CA ALA A 9 -6.04 2.84 1.15
C ALA A 9 -5.14 4.08 1.23
N LYS A 10 -5.72 5.28 1.33
CA LYS A 10 -4.97 6.52 1.53
C LYS A 10 -4.16 6.50 2.83
N ASN A 11 -4.77 6.02 3.92
CA ASN A 11 -4.08 5.86 5.20
C ASN A 11 -2.93 4.85 5.11
N ILE A 12 -3.13 3.71 4.43
CA ILE A 12 -2.05 2.75 4.15
C ILE A 12 -0.92 3.42 3.37
N GLY A 13 -1.24 4.16 2.30
CA GLY A 13 -0.26 4.89 1.51
C GLY A 13 0.60 5.82 2.37
N MET A 14 -0.02 6.70 3.16
CA MET A 14 0.70 7.61 4.07
C MET A 14 1.57 6.88 5.10
N SER A 15 1.19 5.67 5.53
CA SER A 15 2.03 4.84 6.39
C SER A 15 3.23 4.26 5.64
N LEU A 16 3.04 3.79 4.41
CA LEU A 16 4.11 3.24 3.56
C LEU A 16 5.20 4.28 3.27
N GLU A 17 4.85 5.55 3.05
CA GLU A 17 5.84 6.62 2.82
C GLU A 17 6.87 6.76 3.96
N LYS A 18 6.50 6.35 5.18
CA LYS A 18 7.38 6.37 6.35
C LYS A 18 8.26 5.13 6.47
N CYS A 19 8.02 4.09 5.67
CA CYS A 19 8.74 2.82 5.69
C CYS A 19 10.07 2.87 4.94
N GLN A 20 10.90 3.89 5.21
CA GLN A 20 12.15 4.14 4.50
C GLN A 20 13.22 3.08 4.75
N ASN A 21 13.14 2.31 5.84
CA ASN A 21 14.15 1.31 6.20
C ASN A 21 13.71 -0.14 5.96
N ILE A 22 12.55 -0.36 5.32
CA ILE A 22 12.04 -1.69 5.04
C ILE A 22 12.64 -2.21 3.75
N THR A 23 13.18 -3.43 3.79
CA THR A 23 13.73 -4.11 2.61
C THR A 23 12.79 -5.16 2.02
N SER A 24 11.86 -5.69 2.82
CA SER A 24 10.87 -6.65 2.38
C SER A 24 9.48 -6.26 2.85
N LEU A 25 8.54 -6.13 1.92
CA LEU A 25 7.15 -5.79 2.19
C LEU A 25 6.21 -6.88 1.65
N ASN A 26 5.34 -7.38 2.53
CA ASN A 26 4.19 -8.21 2.15
C ASN A 26 2.93 -7.43 2.49
N LEU A 27 2.16 -7.06 1.47
CA LEU A 27 0.95 -6.27 1.63
C LEU A 27 -0.22 -6.98 0.97
N SER A 28 -1.26 -7.27 1.76
CA SER A 28 -2.50 -7.89 1.26
C SER A 28 -3.64 -6.88 1.29
N LEU A 29 -4.11 -6.53 0.10
CA LEU A 29 -5.20 -5.61 -0.18
C LEU A 29 -6.42 -6.34 -0.77
N SER A 30 -6.32 -7.65 -1.00
CA SER A 30 -7.45 -8.48 -1.41
C SER A 30 -8.65 -8.27 -0.51
N ASP A 31 -9.82 -8.16 -1.12
CA ASP A 31 -11.11 -7.95 -0.43
C ASP A 31 -11.19 -6.67 0.43
N ASN A 32 -10.43 -5.61 0.08
CA ASN A 32 -10.49 -4.32 0.77
C ASN A 32 -11.39 -3.25 0.13
N LYS A 33 -12.11 -3.61 -0.95
CA LYS A 33 -12.99 -2.72 -1.72
C LYS A 33 -12.31 -1.40 -2.12
N LEU A 34 -11.06 -1.47 -2.55
CA LEU A 34 -10.32 -0.30 -3.01
C LEU A 34 -10.91 0.18 -4.33
N ASP A 35 -11.12 1.49 -4.46
CA ASP A 35 -11.39 2.11 -5.74
C ASP A 35 -10.09 2.44 -6.47
N ALA A 36 -10.21 2.98 -7.69
CA ALA A 36 -9.06 3.32 -8.52
C ALA A 36 -8.14 4.36 -7.83
N ASP A 37 -8.71 5.30 -7.09
CA ASP A 37 -7.96 6.34 -6.39
C ASP A 37 -7.22 5.80 -5.17
N GLY A 38 -7.84 4.88 -4.42
CA GLY A 38 -7.19 4.15 -3.33
C GLY A 38 -6.01 3.33 -3.82
N ALA A 39 -6.20 2.55 -4.90
CA ALA A 39 -5.11 1.78 -5.51
C ALA A 39 -3.98 2.68 -6.03
N LYS A 40 -4.31 3.81 -6.65
CA LYS A 40 -3.33 4.80 -7.14
C LYS A 40 -2.50 5.39 -6.00
N ASN A 41 -3.13 5.77 -4.89
CA ASN A 41 -2.41 6.29 -3.72
C ASN A 41 -1.39 5.27 -3.17
N ILE A 42 -1.77 4.00 -3.04
CA ILE A 42 -0.86 2.96 -2.58
C ILE A 42 0.33 2.81 -3.53
N GLY A 43 0.09 2.82 -4.85
CA GLY A 43 1.15 2.76 -5.85
C GLY A 43 2.15 3.92 -5.74
N MET A 44 1.65 5.14 -5.59
CA MET A 44 2.50 6.34 -5.40
C MET A 44 3.33 6.25 -4.11
N SER A 45 2.76 5.75 -3.01
CA SER A 45 3.51 5.62 -1.75
C SER A 45 4.55 4.50 -1.79
N LEU A 46 4.30 3.41 -2.54
CA LEU A 46 5.30 2.36 -2.77
C LEU A 46 6.50 2.88 -3.56
N GLU A 47 6.31 3.82 -4.48
CA GLU A 47 7.41 4.47 -5.22
C GLU A 47 8.39 5.21 -4.28
N GLN A 48 7.90 5.72 -3.15
CA GLN A 48 8.74 6.40 -2.15
C GLN A 48 9.53 5.43 -1.26
N CYS A 49 9.24 4.13 -1.29
CA CYS A 49 9.90 3.13 -0.47
C CYS A 49 11.19 2.63 -1.15
N GLN A 50 12.23 3.47 -1.21
CA GLN A 50 13.43 3.23 -2.04
C GLN A 50 14.26 1.99 -1.64
N ASN A 51 14.15 1.52 -0.39
CA ASN A 51 14.95 0.41 0.12
C ASN A 51 14.29 -0.97 -0.03
N ILE A 52 13.06 -1.05 -0.54
CA ILE A 52 12.37 -2.32 -0.75
C ILE A 52 13.02 -3.07 -1.93
N THR A 53 13.52 -4.27 -1.65
CA THR A 53 14.09 -5.19 -2.64
C THR A 53 13.22 -6.43 -2.85
N SER A 54 12.28 -6.70 -1.95
CA SER A 54 11.29 -7.77 -2.05
C SER A 54 9.89 -7.23 -1.78
N LEU A 55 9.01 -7.30 -2.77
CA LEU A 55 7.62 -6.86 -2.68
C LEU A 55 6.68 -7.99 -3.09
N ASN A 56 5.82 -8.40 -2.17
CA ASN A 56 4.66 -9.23 -2.48
C ASN A 56 3.39 -8.41 -2.23
N LEU A 57 2.60 -8.25 -3.29
CA LEU A 57 1.33 -7.52 -3.26
C LEU A 57 0.20 -8.47 -3.65
N TYR A 58 -0.78 -8.63 -2.76
CA TYR A 58 -2.01 -9.38 -3.04
C TYR A 58 -3.14 -8.37 -3.20
N LEU A 59 -3.84 -8.41 -4.33
CA LEU A 59 -4.93 -7.50 -4.70
C LEU A 59 -6.29 -8.17 -4.67
#